data_AF-A0A662YCT3-F1
#
_entry.id   AF-A0A662YCT3-F1
#
_cell.length_a   1.000
_cell.length_b   1.000
_cell.length_c   1.000
_cell.angle_alpha   90.00
_cell.angle_beta   90.00
_cell.angle_gamma   90.00
#
_symmetry.space_group_name_H-M   'P 1'
#
loop_
_entity.id
_entity.type
_entity.pdbx_description
1 polymer ?
#
loop_
_entity_poly.entity_id
_entity_poly.type
_entity_poly.pdbx_seq_one_letter_code
_entity_poly.pdbx_strand_id
1 'polypeptide(L)'
;MRASLLRVILTILALLVIATTAVSAAPERNLRGRDAPSSHRRLASLADAPSLRLHFTVKRTSMKVFGQSEFYVFANPVVSSDNTSVLYDGYAAFMVGSTEYKLMLVNGIAYYVTASVGDTSATQTAECLASSALPPLNSIVTALNEATAISSASASNDTIACSDGSLFKVSYSGADFVLCASGASGFTIYGSDLDISVEYLDNPVDISAPTLSTDATLACETVMTPTTVTSTTLALLTGESIASNSTRKLEAEASVTLSSSSCSCQSTPRPCIFFHGLGSDTEETTLQTSSDYFGDISDSAPCCTSIKYAILNTVDNAWTDATLQQKVCNFALSVSSTSSSSAKSIKDTIIVTHSMGGLMMAGALANGRCSLASGTSWVSLSAPMTGSMGADYLQNACSGSNVFLQAVANLIGQCPANNAVVSLSYEDESYSTSALNAAYTAAQATFRSYVTAAMCSDNYSGLLSIYQAVYKLAGSVIPHKSSENDGIVEYQSCAGGLATSKFGDSYDDEFYVTGLNHADTAFLNGDALIVDSQKPVKWFECLL
;
A
#
# COMPACT_ATOMS: atom_id res chain seq x y z
N MET A 1 15.60 15.96 -20.91
CA MET A 1 16.00 14.91 -21.89
C MET A 1 17.39 14.27 -21.68
N ARG A 2 18.17 14.62 -20.65
CA ARG A 2 19.33 13.81 -20.18
C ARG A 2 19.16 13.24 -18.76
N ALA A 3 18.01 13.49 -18.12
CA ALA A 3 17.69 13.03 -16.76
C ALA A 3 16.94 11.67 -16.71
N SER A 4 16.41 11.17 -17.84
CA SER A 4 15.68 9.89 -17.88
C SER A 4 16.58 8.65 -17.93
N LEU A 5 17.87 8.80 -18.28
CA LEU A 5 18.78 7.64 -18.42
C LEU A 5 19.54 7.28 -17.13
N LEU A 6 19.69 8.23 -16.20
CA LEU A 6 20.35 7.96 -14.90
C LEU A 6 19.37 7.46 -13.82
N ARG A 7 18.06 7.64 -14.01
CA ARG A 7 17.01 7.12 -13.11
C ARG A 7 16.82 5.60 -13.21
N VAL A 8 17.48 4.94 -14.17
CA VAL A 8 17.34 3.50 -14.44
C VAL A 8 18.43 2.65 -13.76
N ILE A 9 19.48 3.27 -13.18
CA ILE A 9 20.71 2.55 -12.79
C ILE A 9 20.91 2.44 -11.25
N LEU A 10 19.99 2.96 -10.43
CA LEU A 10 20.16 2.97 -8.96
C LEU A 10 18.93 2.55 -8.14
N THR A 11 17.92 2.02 -8.82
CA THR A 11 16.63 1.65 -8.27
C THR A 11 16.52 0.14 -8.28
N ILE A 12 16.19 -0.50 -7.16
CA ILE A 12 15.38 -1.72 -7.01
C ILE A 12 15.65 -2.27 -5.61
N LEU A 13 14.76 -1.99 -4.65
CA LEU A 13 14.68 -2.77 -3.42
C LEU A 13 13.26 -2.69 -2.84
N ALA A 14 12.63 -3.86 -2.73
CA ALA A 14 11.35 -4.18 -2.14
C ALA A 14 10.14 -4.32 -3.08
N LEU A 15 9.64 -5.55 -3.13
CA LEU A 15 8.23 -5.94 -3.21
C LEU A 15 8.11 -7.33 -2.54
N LEU A 16 6.96 -7.70 -1.98
CA LEU A 16 6.64 -9.06 -1.52
C LEU A 16 5.13 -9.26 -1.41
N VAL A 17 4.38 -9.49 -2.49
CA VAL A 17 3.19 -10.35 -2.42
C VAL A 17 3.00 -10.97 -3.81
N ILE A 18 3.62 -12.16 -3.91
CA ILE A 18 3.19 -13.39 -4.58
C ILE A 18 2.95 -13.44 -6.11
N ALA A 19 3.34 -14.53 -6.80
CA ALA A 19 3.56 -14.52 -8.26
C ALA A 19 3.76 -15.83 -9.06
N THR A 20 4.02 -15.62 -10.34
CA THR A 20 3.74 -16.47 -11.50
C THR A 20 4.56 -17.75 -11.60
N THR A 21 4.11 -18.64 -12.51
CA THR A 21 4.90 -19.23 -13.60
C THR A 21 3.98 -19.71 -14.72
N ALA A 22 4.51 -19.80 -15.94
CA ALA A 22 3.90 -20.50 -17.06
C ALA A 22 4.82 -21.65 -17.55
N VAL A 23 4.23 -22.85 -17.53
CA VAL A 23 4.10 -23.82 -18.63
C VAL A 23 5.35 -24.56 -19.11
N SER A 24 5.32 -25.91 -19.03
CA SER A 24 5.14 -26.75 -20.23
C SER A 24 4.77 -28.21 -19.89
N ALA A 25 3.89 -28.75 -20.73
CA ALA A 25 3.07 -29.94 -20.57
C ALA A 25 3.80 -31.29 -20.74
N ALA A 26 3.17 -32.34 -20.22
CA ALA A 26 3.37 -33.73 -20.65
C ALA A 26 2.02 -34.49 -20.69
N PRO A 27 1.92 -35.58 -21.48
CA PRO A 27 0.68 -35.96 -22.16
C PRO A 27 -0.15 -37.03 -21.42
N GLU A 28 -1.44 -37.06 -21.78
CA GLU A 28 -2.44 -38.04 -21.38
C GLU A 28 -1.98 -39.51 -21.54
N ARG A 29 -2.23 -40.31 -20.51
CA ARG A 29 -2.47 -41.75 -20.68
C ARG A 29 -3.69 -42.20 -19.89
N ASN A 30 -4.74 -42.48 -20.65
CA ASN A 30 -5.86 -43.36 -20.32
C ASN A 30 -5.38 -44.69 -19.72
N LEU A 31 -5.98 -45.14 -18.63
CA LEU A 31 -6.22 -46.57 -18.36
C LEU A 31 -7.45 -46.77 -17.45
N ARG A 32 -8.36 -47.60 -17.97
CA ARG A 32 -9.65 -47.98 -17.42
C ARG A 32 -9.56 -48.75 -16.10
N GLY A 33 -10.48 -48.42 -15.19
CA GLY A 33 -11.43 -49.35 -14.56
C GLY A 33 -10.90 -50.45 -13.65
N ARG A 34 -11.14 -50.28 -12.34
CA ARG A 34 -11.51 -51.37 -11.41
C ARG A 34 -12.20 -50.78 -10.18
N ASP A 35 -13.38 -51.32 -9.87
CA ASP A 35 -14.18 -51.03 -8.69
C ASP A 35 -13.38 -51.20 -7.39
N ALA A 36 -13.45 -50.20 -6.50
CA ALA A 36 -12.87 -50.24 -5.16
C ALA A 36 -13.99 -50.40 -4.10
N PRO A 37 -13.81 -51.27 -3.10
CA PRO A 37 -14.79 -51.48 -2.03
C PRO A 37 -14.73 -50.35 -0.99
N SER A 38 -15.92 -49.99 -0.48
CA SER A 38 -16.23 -49.24 0.76
C SER A 38 -15.04 -48.57 1.48
N SER A 39 -14.90 -47.26 1.29
CA SER A 39 -13.92 -46.42 1.98
C SER A 39 -14.21 -46.33 3.48
N HIS A 40 -13.31 -46.90 4.29
CA HIS A 40 -13.08 -46.38 5.63
C HIS A 40 -12.61 -44.92 5.47
N ARG A 41 -13.38 -43.97 6.00
CA ARG A 41 -13.06 -42.54 5.98
C ARG A 41 -11.70 -42.36 6.68
N ARG A 42 -10.62 -42.16 5.92
CA ARG A 42 -9.37 -41.63 6.48
C ARG A 42 -9.72 -40.32 7.16
N LEU A 43 -9.20 -40.11 8.36
CA LEU A 43 -9.24 -38.80 8.99
C LEU A 43 -8.23 -37.93 8.25
N ALA A 44 -8.65 -36.76 7.78
CA ALA A 44 -7.74 -35.75 7.22
C ALA A 44 -6.51 -35.59 8.09
N SER A 45 -5.35 -35.50 7.45
CA SER A 45 -4.09 -35.14 8.09
C SER A 45 -3.41 -34.05 7.27
N LEU A 46 -2.75 -33.10 7.94
CA LEU A 46 -1.92 -32.12 7.25
C LEU A 46 -0.79 -32.80 6.45
N ALA A 47 -0.36 -33.98 6.85
CA ALA A 47 0.62 -34.77 6.09
C ALA A 47 0.14 -35.13 4.67
N ASP A 48 -1.18 -35.12 4.44
CA ASP A 48 -1.80 -35.35 3.13
C ASP A 48 -2.12 -34.03 2.40
N ALA A 49 -1.72 -32.87 2.93
CA ALA A 49 -1.97 -31.58 2.28
C ALA A 49 -1.21 -31.49 0.94
N PRO A 50 -1.89 -31.20 -0.17
CA PRO A 50 -1.26 -31.03 -1.47
C PRO A 50 -0.55 -29.68 -1.57
N SER A 51 0.35 -29.57 -2.56
CA SER A 51 0.82 -28.28 -3.03
C SER A 51 -0.31 -27.50 -3.69
N LEU A 52 -0.26 -26.18 -3.60
CA LEU A 52 -1.30 -25.27 -4.04
C LEU A 52 -0.82 -24.44 -5.23
N ARG A 53 -1.72 -24.22 -6.19
CA ARG A 53 -1.63 -23.14 -7.16
C ARG A 53 -2.73 -22.13 -6.86
N LEU A 54 -2.36 -20.89 -6.53
CA LEU A 54 -3.32 -19.82 -6.31
C LEU A 54 -3.27 -18.89 -7.53
N HIS A 55 -4.41 -18.66 -8.16
CA HIS A 55 -4.57 -17.71 -9.26
C HIS A 55 -5.22 -16.44 -8.74
N PHE A 56 -4.48 -15.33 -8.76
CA PHE A 56 -4.95 -14.01 -8.35
C PHE A 56 -5.53 -13.29 -9.56
N THR A 57 -6.72 -12.72 -9.39
CA THR A 57 -7.36 -11.84 -10.35
C THR A 57 -7.63 -10.50 -9.68
N VAL A 58 -6.80 -9.51 -9.96
CA VAL A 58 -6.89 -8.15 -9.42
C VAL A 58 -7.89 -7.33 -10.23
N LYS A 59 -8.85 -6.70 -9.55
CA LYS A 59 -9.94 -5.94 -10.17
C LYS A 59 -9.62 -4.44 -10.34
N ARG A 60 -8.59 -3.95 -9.65
CA ARG A 60 -8.19 -2.53 -9.63
C ARG A 60 -6.84 -2.29 -10.29
N THR A 61 -6.73 -1.26 -11.13
CA THR A 61 -5.47 -0.89 -11.79
C THR A 61 -4.39 -0.47 -10.77
N SER A 62 -4.79 0.22 -9.70
CA SER A 62 -3.90 0.63 -8.61
C SER A 62 -3.27 -0.52 -7.83
N MET A 63 -3.80 -1.74 -7.97
CA MET A 63 -3.33 -2.93 -7.25
C MET A 63 -2.51 -3.88 -8.13
N LYS A 64 -2.19 -3.48 -9.36
CA LYS A 64 -1.41 -4.31 -10.29
C LYS A 64 -0.01 -4.55 -9.73
N VAL A 65 0.41 -5.80 -9.70
CA VAL A 65 1.76 -6.18 -9.25
C VAL A 65 2.66 -6.31 -10.47
N PHE A 66 3.72 -5.50 -10.54
CA PHE A 66 4.58 -5.37 -11.74
C PHE A 66 3.77 -5.13 -13.04
N GLY A 67 2.67 -4.38 -12.94
CA GLY A 67 1.79 -4.08 -14.07
C GLY A 67 0.83 -5.22 -14.48
N GLN A 68 0.86 -6.36 -13.79
CA GLN A 68 0.00 -7.50 -14.05
C GLN A 68 -1.25 -7.46 -13.16
N SER A 69 -2.42 -7.73 -13.74
CA SER A 69 -3.68 -7.93 -13.01
C SER A 69 -3.99 -9.40 -12.74
N GLU A 70 -3.31 -10.31 -13.43
CA GLU A 70 -3.45 -11.75 -13.22
C GLU A 70 -2.08 -12.37 -13.00
N PHE A 71 -1.96 -13.18 -11.96
CA PHE A 71 -0.73 -13.89 -11.65
C PHE A 71 -1.02 -15.15 -10.84
N TYR A 72 -0.10 -16.10 -10.89
CA TYR A 72 -0.18 -17.32 -10.09
C TYR A 72 0.57 -17.14 -8.78
N VAL A 73 0.52 -18.16 -7.93
CA VAL A 73 1.34 -18.38 -6.75
C VAL A 73 1.47 -19.88 -6.63
N PHE A 74 2.66 -20.36 -6.32
CA PHE A 74 2.86 -21.77 -6.00
C PHE A 74 3.26 -21.90 -4.55
N ALA A 75 2.69 -22.89 -3.87
CA ALA A 75 2.95 -23.12 -2.45
C ALA A 75 3.02 -24.62 -2.13
N ASN A 76 3.97 -25.02 -1.31
CA ASN A 76 4.14 -26.35 -0.76
C ASN A 76 3.90 -26.32 0.75
N PRO A 77 3.12 -27.26 1.31
CA PRO A 77 2.95 -27.34 2.76
C PRO A 77 4.23 -27.87 3.43
N VAL A 78 4.68 -27.15 4.44
CA VAL A 78 5.70 -27.54 5.41
C VAL A 78 4.99 -27.83 6.73
N VAL A 79 4.79 -29.12 7.00
CA VAL A 79 3.95 -29.61 8.10
C VAL A 79 4.81 -29.88 9.33
N SER A 80 4.32 -29.48 10.50
CA SER A 80 4.97 -29.80 11.78
C SER A 80 5.01 -31.31 12.03
N SER A 81 5.97 -31.77 12.82
CA SER A 81 6.17 -33.21 13.09
C SER A 81 4.98 -33.89 13.79
N ASP A 82 4.14 -33.12 14.48
CA ASP A 82 2.91 -33.58 15.12
C ASP A 82 1.66 -33.47 14.22
N ASN A 83 1.82 -33.03 12.97
CA ASN A 83 0.76 -32.82 11.98
C ASN A 83 -0.36 -31.86 12.42
N THR A 84 -0.09 -30.95 13.36
CA THR A 84 -1.10 -30.00 13.86
C THR A 84 -0.99 -28.62 13.21
N SER A 85 0.19 -28.28 12.69
CA SER A 85 0.52 -26.95 12.21
C SER A 85 1.17 -27.00 10.83
N VAL A 86 0.93 -25.96 10.04
CA VAL A 86 1.47 -25.83 8.68
C VAL A 86 2.04 -24.43 8.45
N LEU A 87 3.15 -24.39 7.75
CA LEU A 87 3.69 -23.22 7.06
C LEU A 87 3.67 -23.53 5.56
N TYR A 88 3.44 -22.55 4.71
CA TYR A 88 3.55 -22.77 3.26
C TYR A 88 4.83 -22.13 2.74
N ASP A 89 5.71 -22.95 2.18
CA ASP A 89 6.81 -22.46 1.37
C ASP A 89 6.25 -22.11 0.00
N GLY A 90 6.49 -20.89 -0.48
CA GLY A 90 5.84 -20.41 -1.67
C GLY A 90 6.72 -19.52 -2.50
N TYR A 91 6.42 -19.41 -3.79
CA TYR A 91 7.10 -18.44 -4.62
C TYR A 91 6.23 -17.86 -5.71
N ALA A 92 6.90 -16.91 -6.34
CA ALA A 92 6.29 -15.85 -7.04
C ALA A 92 7.23 -15.25 -8.10
N ALA A 93 7.16 -15.62 -9.38
CA ALA A 93 7.91 -14.91 -10.44
C ALA A 93 7.14 -13.79 -11.19
N PHE A 94 7.80 -12.77 -11.74
CA PHE A 94 7.22 -11.77 -12.65
C PHE A 94 8.25 -11.39 -13.69
N MET A 95 7.82 -11.14 -14.93
CA MET A 95 8.71 -10.66 -16.00
C MET A 95 8.44 -9.18 -16.27
N VAL A 96 9.47 -8.35 -16.12
CA VAL A 96 9.44 -6.93 -16.55
C VAL A 96 10.58 -6.72 -17.54
N GLY A 97 10.24 -6.52 -18.81
CA GLY A 97 11.22 -6.48 -19.89
C GLY A 97 11.98 -7.82 -19.99
N SER A 98 13.31 -7.78 -19.82
CA SER A 98 14.18 -8.97 -19.84
C SER A 98 14.59 -9.45 -18.44
N THR A 99 14.00 -8.92 -17.37
CA THR A 99 14.36 -9.26 -15.99
C THR A 99 13.22 -10.03 -15.33
N GLU A 100 13.55 -11.21 -14.80
CA GLU A 100 12.71 -11.99 -13.90
C GLU A 100 12.88 -11.46 -12.47
N TYR A 101 11.76 -11.18 -11.84
CA TYR A 101 11.64 -10.78 -10.45
C TYR A 101 10.94 -11.90 -9.70
N LYS A 102 11.59 -12.49 -8.69
CA LYS A 102 11.06 -13.62 -7.96
C LYS A 102 11.02 -13.36 -6.47
N LEU A 103 9.86 -13.57 -5.88
CA LEU A 103 9.58 -13.47 -4.46
C LEU A 103 9.41 -14.87 -3.91
N MET A 104 9.98 -15.14 -2.74
CA MET A 104 9.91 -16.47 -2.15
C MET A 104 9.71 -16.37 -0.66
N LEU A 105 8.98 -17.33 -0.09
CA LEU A 105 8.93 -17.62 1.33
C LEU A 105 9.39 -19.07 1.47
N VAL A 106 10.52 -19.29 2.13
CA VAL A 106 11.08 -20.64 2.31
C VAL A 106 11.51 -20.78 3.76
N ASN A 107 10.97 -21.78 4.46
CA ASN A 107 11.16 -22.02 5.90
C ASN A 107 10.92 -20.78 6.76
N GLY A 108 9.93 -19.97 6.37
CA GLY A 108 9.54 -18.76 7.10
C GLY A 108 10.49 -17.58 6.88
N ILE A 109 11.46 -17.69 5.97
CA ILE A 109 12.33 -16.60 5.54
C ILE A 109 11.83 -16.09 4.19
N ALA A 110 11.66 -14.77 4.10
CA ALA A 110 11.29 -14.10 2.87
C ALA A 110 12.53 -13.76 2.04
N TYR A 111 12.46 -14.02 0.73
CA TYR A 111 13.53 -13.74 -0.22
C TYR A 111 13.02 -12.92 -1.40
N TYR A 112 13.92 -12.11 -1.93
CA TYR A 112 13.80 -11.44 -3.21
C TYR A 112 14.96 -11.86 -4.11
N VAL A 113 14.63 -12.25 -5.34
CA VAL A 113 15.58 -12.77 -6.32
C VAL A 113 15.35 -12.03 -7.64
N THR A 114 16.42 -11.57 -8.27
CA THR A 114 16.35 -11.03 -9.64
C THR A 114 17.30 -11.79 -10.56
N ALA A 115 16.85 -12.03 -11.79
CA ALA A 115 17.64 -12.70 -12.81
C ALA A 115 17.36 -12.09 -14.19
N SER A 116 18.41 -11.74 -14.93
CA SER A 116 18.26 -11.30 -16.31
C SER A 116 18.12 -12.52 -17.23
N VAL A 117 17.02 -12.60 -17.97
CA VAL A 117 16.74 -13.70 -18.88
C VAL A 117 17.41 -13.44 -20.23
N GLY A 118 18.24 -14.38 -20.70
CA GLY A 118 18.89 -14.33 -22.03
C GLY A 118 20.37 -13.95 -22.05
N ASP A 119 20.97 -13.64 -20.90
CA ASP A 119 22.42 -13.48 -20.76
C ASP A 119 22.99 -14.59 -19.86
N THR A 120 23.72 -15.54 -20.47
CA THR A 120 24.35 -16.66 -19.76
C THR A 120 25.45 -16.22 -18.77
N SER A 121 25.79 -14.94 -18.77
CA SER A 121 26.78 -14.29 -17.90
C SER A 121 26.14 -13.50 -16.77
N ALA A 122 24.81 -13.33 -16.76
CA ALA A 122 24.11 -12.54 -15.77
C ALA A 122 24.04 -13.30 -14.43
N THR A 123 24.62 -12.68 -13.40
CA THR A 123 24.52 -13.14 -12.02
C THR A 123 23.11 -12.94 -11.49
N GLN A 124 22.48 -14.03 -11.04
CA GLN A 124 21.31 -13.95 -10.16
C GLN A 124 21.71 -13.19 -8.89
N THR A 125 20.90 -12.22 -8.49
CA THR A 125 21.03 -11.59 -7.17
C THR A 125 19.89 -12.06 -6.30
N ALA A 126 20.19 -12.33 -5.03
CA ALA A 126 19.21 -12.76 -4.05
C ALA A 126 19.53 -12.10 -2.70
N GLU A 127 18.49 -11.76 -1.96
CA GLU A 127 18.58 -11.20 -0.61
C GLU A 127 17.37 -11.61 0.23
N CYS A 128 17.53 -11.59 1.55
CA CYS A 128 16.43 -11.78 2.48
C CYS A 128 15.70 -10.47 2.73
N LEU A 129 14.38 -10.56 2.88
CA LEU A 129 13.54 -9.44 3.26
C LEU A 129 13.26 -9.53 4.76
N ALA A 130 13.63 -8.48 5.50
CA ALA A 130 13.29 -8.36 6.90
C ALA A 130 11.77 -8.25 7.09
N SER A 131 11.21 -8.80 8.17
CA SER A 131 9.85 -8.59 8.67
C SER A 131 9.44 -7.12 8.64
N SER A 132 10.36 -6.24 9.02
CA SER A 132 10.15 -4.80 8.93
C SER A 132 9.90 -4.35 7.51
N ALA A 133 10.53 -4.98 6.50
CA ALA A 133 10.38 -4.76 5.06
C ALA A 133 9.06 -5.34 4.50
N LEU A 134 8.34 -6.18 5.25
CA LEU A 134 7.13 -6.82 4.77
C LEU A 134 5.90 -6.09 5.29
N PRO A 135 4.78 -6.05 4.53
CA PRO A 135 3.51 -5.72 5.15
C PRO A 135 3.25 -6.72 6.29
N PRO A 136 2.35 -6.42 7.25
CA PRO A 136 1.99 -7.38 8.28
C PRO A 136 1.42 -8.65 7.63
N LEU A 137 2.30 -9.66 7.44
CA LEU A 137 2.05 -10.93 6.76
C LEU A 137 1.29 -11.91 7.68
N ASN A 138 0.29 -11.41 8.39
CA ASN A 138 -0.56 -12.25 9.23
C ASN A 138 -0.97 -13.50 8.42
N SER A 139 -0.75 -14.69 8.99
CA SER A 139 -0.86 -15.93 8.21
C SER A 139 -2.27 -16.09 7.66
N ILE A 140 -2.41 -16.25 6.34
CA ILE A 140 -3.70 -16.56 5.69
C ILE A 140 -4.36 -17.79 6.33
N VAL A 141 -3.56 -18.73 6.83
CA VAL A 141 -4.03 -19.90 7.58
C VAL A 141 -4.77 -19.50 8.86
N THR A 142 -4.31 -18.45 9.55
CA THR A 142 -5.01 -17.87 10.70
C THR A 142 -6.37 -17.30 10.28
N ALA A 143 -6.44 -16.57 9.17
CA ALA A 143 -7.71 -16.06 8.66
C ALA A 143 -8.68 -17.20 8.28
N LEU A 144 -8.17 -18.27 7.67
CA LEU A 144 -8.97 -19.47 7.36
C LEU A 144 -9.46 -20.18 8.64
N ASN A 145 -8.68 -20.19 9.71
CA ASN A 145 -9.11 -20.73 11.01
C ASN A 145 -10.29 -19.99 11.61
N GLU A 146 -10.44 -18.70 11.29
CA GLU A 146 -11.52 -17.83 11.75
C GLU A 146 -12.71 -17.81 10.78
N ALA A 147 -12.68 -18.61 9.71
CA ALA A 147 -13.74 -18.67 8.72
C ALA A 147 -15.09 -19.07 9.36
N THR A 148 -16.12 -18.28 9.08
CA THR A 148 -17.49 -18.49 9.61
C THR A 148 -18.45 -18.86 8.49
N ALA A 149 -19.29 -19.87 8.68
CA ALA A 149 -20.24 -20.31 7.66
C ALA A 149 -21.32 -19.23 7.41
N ILE A 150 -21.71 -19.05 6.15
CA ILE A 150 -22.74 -18.09 5.72
C ILE A 150 -23.74 -18.74 4.76
N SER A 151 -24.99 -18.24 4.75
CA SER A 151 -26.05 -18.83 3.90
C SER A 151 -25.99 -18.36 2.44
N SER A 152 -25.50 -17.15 2.22
CA SER A 152 -25.52 -16.48 0.92
C SER A 152 -24.49 -15.38 0.87
N ALA A 153 -23.98 -15.11 -0.32
CA ALA A 153 -23.13 -13.97 -0.56
C ALA A 153 -23.43 -13.32 -1.91
N SER A 154 -23.13 -12.03 -2.02
CA SER A 154 -23.21 -11.29 -3.28
C SER A 154 -22.05 -10.32 -3.44
N ALA A 155 -21.67 -10.03 -4.67
CA ALA A 155 -20.75 -8.96 -5.04
C ALA A 155 -21.47 -8.02 -6.02
N SER A 156 -21.54 -6.73 -5.72
CA SER A 156 -22.17 -5.74 -6.61
C SER A 156 -23.60 -6.09 -7.08
N ASN A 157 -24.39 -6.75 -6.21
CA ASN A 157 -25.74 -7.30 -6.44
C ASN A 157 -25.83 -8.61 -7.24
N ASP A 158 -24.71 -9.16 -7.71
CA ASP A 158 -24.67 -10.50 -8.29
C ASP A 158 -24.46 -11.55 -7.20
N THR A 159 -25.27 -12.60 -7.22
CA THR A 159 -25.16 -13.70 -6.25
C THR A 159 -23.88 -14.50 -6.51
N ILE A 160 -23.06 -14.68 -5.48
CA ILE A 160 -21.91 -15.59 -5.52
C ILE A 160 -22.47 -17.01 -5.36
N ALA A 161 -22.60 -17.71 -6.48
CA ALA A 161 -23.08 -19.09 -6.50
C ALA A 161 -21.93 -20.05 -6.12
N CYS A 162 -22.11 -20.80 -5.02
CA CYS A 162 -21.22 -21.89 -4.63
C CYS A 162 -21.92 -23.23 -4.87
N SER A 163 -21.89 -23.69 -6.12
CA SER A 163 -22.75 -24.75 -6.66
C SER A 163 -22.63 -26.10 -5.93
N ASP A 164 -21.44 -26.41 -5.43
CA ASP A 164 -21.08 -27.72 -4.87
C ASP A 164 -20.51 -27.62 -3.44
N GLY A 165 -20.60 -26.43 -2.81
CA GLY A 165 -19.68 -26.03 -1.75
C GLY A 165 -20.28 -25.36 -0.53
N SER A 166 -19.51 -25.36 0.55
CA SER A 166 -19.79 -24.57 1.75
C SER A 166 -19.28 -23.14 1.58
N LEU A 167 -20.14 -22.16 1.86
CA LEU A 167 -19.80 -20.74 1.84
C LEU A 167 -19.32 -20.27 3.22
N PHE A 168 -18.27 -19.46 3.24
CA PHE A 168 -17.74 -18.87 4.46
C PHE A 168 -17.43 -17.38 4.28
N LYS A 169 -17.57 -16.62 5.35
CA LYS A 169 -16.94 -15.31 5.51
C LYS A 169 -15.54 -15.50 6.09
N VAL A 170 -14.56 -14.83 5.51
CA VAL A 170 -13.18 -14.72 6.01
C VAL A 170 -12.85 -13.25 6.11
N SER A 171 -12.34 -12.80 7.26
CA SER A 171 -11.88 -11.42 7.43
C SER A 171 -10.36 -11.43 7.61
N TYR A 172 -9.66 -10.56 6.90
CA TYR A 172 -8.20 -10.49 6.95
C TYR A 172 -7.70 -9.06 6.67
N SER A 173 -6.89 -8.53 7.59
CA SER A 173 -6.27 -7.20 7.50
C SER A 173 -7.23 -6.05 7.16
N GLY A 174 -8.42 -6.07 7.78
CA GLY A 174 -9.47 -5.07 7.59
C GLY A 174 -10.50 -5.44 6.51
N ALA A 175 -10.12 -6.30 5.55
CA ALA A 175 -10.96 -6.66 4.43
C ALA A 175 -11.79 -7.93 4.68
N ASP A 176 -13.04 -7.92 4.21
CA ASP A 176 -13.93 -9.08 4.17
C ASP A 176 -13.84 -9.80 2.82
N PHE A 177 -13.82 -11.13 2.89
CA PHE A 177 -13.80 -12.05 1.78
C PHE A 177 -14.87 -13.12 1.92
N VAL A 178 -15.31 -13.65 0.78
CA VAL A 178 -16.24 -14.78 0.69
C VAL A 178 -15.47 -15.98 0.15
N LEU A 179 -15.39 -17.06 0.91
CA LEU A 179 -14.77 -18.30 0.49
C LEU A 179 -15.84 -19.30 0.05
N CYS A 180 -15.68 -19.86 -1.16
CA CYS A 180 -16.47 -20.97 -1.68
C CYS A 180 -15.59 -22.22 -1.78
N ALA A 181 -15.85 -23.22 -0.92
CA ALA A 181 -15.10 -24.46 -0.89
C ALA A 181 -15.65 -25.47 -1.91
N SER A 182 -14.83 -26.02 -2.81
CA SER A 182 -15.27 -26.94 -3.87
C SER A 182 -14.76 -28.37 -3.68
N GLY A 183 -14.48 -28.77 -2.43
CA GLY A 183 -13.95 -30.09 -2.09
C GLY A 183 -12.62 -30.35 -2.80
N ALA A 184 -12.50 -31.50 -3.49
CA ALA A 184 -11.27 -31.91 -4.16
C ALA A 184 -10.85 -31.00 -5.35
N SER A 185 -11.73 -30.11 -5.82
CA SER A 185 -11.40 -29.14 -6.87
C SER A 185 -10.74 -27.86 -6.34
N GLY A 186 -10.51 -27.77 -5.02
CA GLY A 186 -9.94 -26.58 -4.38
C GLY A 186 -11.01 -25.65 -3.83
N PHE A 187 -10.71 -24.35 -3.79
CA PHE A 187 -11.64 -23.33 -3.31
C PHE A 187 -11.36 -21.97 -3.94
N THR A 188 -12.37 -21.10 -3.94
CA THR A 188 -12.22 -19.72 -4.44
C THR A 188 -12.50 -18.74 -3.32
N ILE A 189 -11.66 -17.73 -3.19
CA ILE A 189 -11.84 -16.59 -2.30
C ILE A 189 -12.22 -15.40 -3.18
N TYR A 190 -13.41 -14.84 -2.94
CA TYR A 190 -13.91 -13.64 -3.58
C TYR A 190 -13.71 -12.44 -2.66
N GLY A 191 -13.19 -11.34 -3.20
CA GLY A 191 -13.01 -10.09 -2.50
C GLY A 191 -13.56 -8.91 -3.30
N SER A 192 -13.73 -7.76 -2.65
CA SER A 192 -14.17 -6.54 -3.33
C SER A 192 -13.18 -6.13 -4.43
N ASP A 193 -11.87 -6.25 -4.16
CA ASP A 193 -10.82 -5.71 -5.04
C ASP A 193 -10.00 -6.78 -5.79
N LEU A 194 -10.07 -8.04 -5.38
CA LEU A 194 -9.40 -9.16 -6.01
C LEU A 194 -10.12 -10.46 -5.71
N ASP A 195 -9.92 -11.46 -6.58
CA ASP A 195 -10.31 -12.85 -6.33
C ASP A 195 -9.07 -13.74 -6.33
N ILE A 196 -9.16 -14.87 -5.62
CA ILE A 196 -8.10 -15.89 -5.55
C ILE A 196 -8.74 -17.26 -5.78
N SER A 197 -8.38 -17.93 -6.86
CA SER A 197 -8.76 -19.33 -7.10
C SER A 197 -7.64 -20.25 -6.68
N VAL A 198 -7.90 -21.17 -5.75
CA VAL A 198 -6.92 -22.11 -5.20
C VAL A 198 -7.18 -23.51 -5.75
N GLU A 199 -6.17 -24.11 -6.35
CA GLU A 199 -6.18 -25.46 -6.90
C GLU A 199 -5.17 -26.33 -6.17
N TYR A 200 -5.52 -27.59 -5.95
CA TYR A 200 -4.63 -28.61 -5.43
C TYR A 200 -3.84 -29.27 -6.56
N LEU A 201 -2.52 -29.31 -6.42
CA LEU A 201 -1.62 -29.92 -7.38
C LEU A 201 -1.34 -31.37 -7.04
N ASP A 202 -1.31 -32.22 -8.07
CA ASP A 202 -0.98 -33.65 -7.94
C ASP A 202 0.46 -33.90 -7.50
N ASN A 203 1.38 -32.97 -7.83
CA ASN A 203 2.80 -33.10 -7.56
C ASN A 203 3.33 -31.84 -6.85
N PRO A 204 4.31 -32.00 -5.93
CA PRO A 204 4.99 -30.87 -5.34
C PRO A 204 5.67 -29.97 -6.36
N VAL A 205 5.74 -28.69 -6.06
CA VAL A 205 6.47 -27.71 -6.86
C VAL A 205 7.91 -27.63 -6.37
N ASP A 206 8.89 -27.42 -7.24
CA ASP A 206 10.27 -27.21 -6.80
C ASP A 206 10.40 -25.81 -6.17
N ILE A 207 10.56 -25.77 -4.84
CA ILE A 207 10.71 -24.55 -4.05
C ILE A 207 11.91 -24.75 -3.13
N SER A 208 12.98 -24.02 -3.41
CA SER A 208 14.21 -24.05 -2.61
C SER A 208 14.72 -22.63 -2.36
N ALA A 209 15.34 -22.43 -1.19
CA ALA A 209 15.91 -21.14 -0.83
C ALA A 209 17.04 -20.76 -1.82
N PRO A 210 17.14 -19.49 -2.23
CA PRO A 210 18.22 -19.06 -3.10
C PRO A 210 19.57 -19.15 -2.39
N THR A 211 20.66 -19.24 -3.17
CA THR A 211 22.00 -19.23 -2.60
C THR A 211 22.39 -17.81 -2.21
N LEU A 212 22.73 -17.61 -0.94
CA LEU A 212 23.23 -16.34 -0.38
C LEU A 212 24.67 -16.48 0.10
N SER A 213 25.36 -15.36 0.31
CA SER A 213 26.64 -15.37 1.04
C SER A 213 26.41 -15.79 2.51
N THR A 214 27.45 -16.29 3.17
CA THR A 214 27.35 -16.72 4.58
C THR A 214 26.85 -15.59 5.47
N ASP A 215 27.41 -14.38 5.31
CA ASP A 215 27.04 -13.21 6.12
C ASP A 215 25.59 -12.78 5.84
N ALA A 216 25.16 -12.79 4.57
CA ALA A 216 23.78 -12.47 4.21
C ALA A 216 22.79 -13.49 4.77
N THR A 217 23.17 -14.78 4.77
CA THR A 217 22.34 -15.86 5.33
C THR A 217 22.15 -15.68 6.84
N LEU A 218 23.20 -15.29 7.56
CA LEU A 218 23.14 -15.04 9.00
C LEU A 218 22.30 -13.81 9.37
N ALA A 219 22.12 -12.87 8.44
CA ALA A 219 21.28 -11.70 8.61
C ALA A 219 19.79 -11.94 8.31
N CYS A 220 19.45 -13.08 7.70
CA CYS A 220 18.06 -13.42 7.40
C CYS A 220 17.29 -13.74 8.68
N GLU A 221 16.10 -13.15 8.81
CA GLU A 221 15.20 -13.44 9.92
C GLU A 221 14.02 -14.30 9.49
N THR A 222 13.51 -15.09 10.43
CA THR A 222 12.26 -15.82 10.27
C THR A 222 11.11 -14.85 10.49
N VAL A 223 10.42 -14.52 9.40
CA VAL A 223 9.30 -13.56 9.37
C VAL A 223 7.94 -14.24 9.55
N MET A 224 7.89 -15.57 9.39
CA MET A 224 6.67 -16.36 9.53
C MET A 224 6.94 -17.68 10.24
N THR A 225 5.98 -18.11 11.05
CA THR A 225 6.03 -19.37 11.80
C THR A 225 4.84 -20.27 11.44
N PRO A 226 4.97 -21.60 11.60
CA PRO A 226 3.86 -22.53 11.36
C PRO A 226 2.63 -22.20 12.21
N THR A 227 1.45 -22.32 11.62
CA THR A 227 0.15 -22.02 12.25
C THR A 227 -0.63 -23.31 12.47
N THR A 228 -1.16 -23.51 13.67
CA THR A 228 -2.06 -24.64 13.97
C THR A 228 -3.38 -24.50 13.21
N VAL A 229 -3.94 -25.59 12.70
CA VAL A 229 -5.15 -25.55 11.88
C VAL A 229 -6.40 -26.03 12.63
N THR A 230 -7.54 -25.40 12.38
CA THR A 230 -8.85 -25.91 12.81
C THR A 230 -9.30 -27.07 11.92
N SER A 231 -10.35 -27.80 12.31
CA SER A 231 -10.91 -28.86 11.47
C SER A 231 -11.46 -28.35 10.14
N THR A 232 -12.02 -27.14 10.10
CA THR A 232 -12.51 -26.50 8.88
C THR A 232 -11.35 -26.16 7.95
N THR A 233 -10.31 -25.52 8.48
CA THR A 233 -9.10 -25.19 7.72
C THR A 233 -8.39 -26.45 7.25
N LEU A 234 -8.30 -27.49 8.06
CA LEU A 234 -7.71 -28.76 7.67
C LEU A 234 -8.44 -29.35 6.45
N ALA A 235 -9.77 -29.37 6.46
CA ALA A 235 -10.56 -29.84 5.32
C ALA A 235 -10.33 -28.95 4.07
N LEU A 236 -10.28 -27.62 4.24
CA LEU A 236 -9.97 -26.67 3.16
C LEU A 236 -8.55 -26.81 2.60
N LEU A 237 -7.57 -27.21 3.41
CA LEU A 237 -6.19 -27.35 2.96
C LEU A 237 -5.91 -28.73 2.37
N THR A 238 -6.75 -29.73 2.64
CA THR A 238 -6.59 -31.12 2.15
C THR A 238 -7.61 -31.53 1.08
N GLY A 239 -8.59 -30.67 0.79
CA GLY A 239 -9.67 -30.96 -0.16
C GLY A 239 -10.70 -31.96 0.36
N GLU A 240 -10.68 -32.26 1.67
CA GLU A 240 -11.67 -33.13 2.30
C GLU A 240 -13.03 -32.43 2.49
N SER A 241 -14.07 -33.24 2.68
CA SER A 241 -15.41 -32.72 2.97
C SER A 241 -15.41 -31.97 4.31
N ILE A 242 -15.79 -30.69 4.29
CA ILE A 242 -15.99 -29.93 5.52
C ILE A 242 -17.20 -30.52 6.25
N ALA A 243 -17.00 -31.00 7.47
CA ALA A 243 -18.07 -31.62 8.24
C ALA A 243 -19.18 -30.61 8.54
N SER A 244 -20.36 -30.81 7.97
CA SER A 244 -21.54 -30.04 8.35
C SER A 244 -21.87 -30.40 9.80
N ASN A 245 -21.65 -29.49 10.74
CA ASN A 245 -22.18 -29.65 12.08
C ASN A 245 -23.71 -29.65 11.97
N SER A 246 -24.31 -30.85 12.00
CA SER A 246 -25.75 -31.08 12.06
C SER A 246 -26.37 -30.65 13.40
N THR A 247 -25.61 -29.94 14.24
CA THR A 247 -26.08 -29.37 15.49
C THR A 247 -26.67 -27.98 15.28
N ARG A 248 -27.99 -27.98 15.12
CA ARG A 248 -28.92 -26.87 15.39
C ARG A 248 -28.88 -25.73 14.36
N LYS A 249 -29.92 -25.68 13.51
CA LYS A 249 -30.42 -24.45 12.87
C LYS A 249 -30.60 -23.36 13.94
N LEU A 250 -29.57 -22.56 14.19
CA LEU A 250 -29.67 -21.30 14.91
C LEU A 250 -29.68 -20.17 13.87
N GLU A 251 -30.18 -19.01 14.31
CA GLU A 251 -30.66 -17.86 13.54
C GLU A 251 -29.96 -17.56 12.22
N ALA A 252 -30.73 -17.04 11.26
CA ALA A 252 -30.35 -16.76 9.86
C ALA A 252 -28.84 -16.49 9.70
N GLU A 253 -28.12 -17.45 9.11
CA GLU A 253 -26.70 -17.29 8.77
C GLU A 253 -26.56 -16.01 7.96
N ALA A 254 -25.72 -15.08 8.44
CA ALA A 254 -25.62 -13.74 7.89
C ALA A 254 -25.31 -13.77 6.38
N SER A 255 -26.05 -13.00 5.60
CA SER A 255 -25.70 -12.72 4.20
C SER A 255 -24.54 -11.74 4.16
N VAL A 256 -23.51 -12.02 3.36
CA VAL A 256 -22.37 -11.12 3.15
C VAL A 256 -22.48 -10.45 1.80
N THR A 257 -22.30 -9.13 1.77
CA THR A 257 -22.22 -8.36 0.51
C THR A 257 -20.83 -7.77 0.40
N LEU A 258 -20.09 -8.16 -0.64
CA LEU A 258 -18.82 -7.54 -0.99
C LEU A 258 -19.09 -6.22 -1.69
N SER A 259 -18.32 -5.20 -1.31
CA SER A 259 -18.36 -3.87 -1.91
C SER A 259 -17.91 -3.91 -3.38
N SER A 260 -18.28 -2.87 -4.13
CA SER A 260 -17.78 -2.66 -5.49
C SER A 260 -16.26 -2.50 -5.51
N SER A 261 -15.63 -2.97 -6.59
CA SER A 261 -14.20 -2.77 -6.84
C SER A 261 -13.85 -1.36 -7.30
N SER A 262 -14.85 -0.48 -7.48
CA SER A 262 -14.70 0.93 -7.86
C SER A 262 -15.74 1.80 -7.16
N CYS A 263 -15.44 3.08 -7.03
CA CYS A 263 -16.30 4.06 -6.39
C CYS A 263 -16.81 5.10 -7.39
N SER A 264 -18.04 5.56 -7.17
CA SER A 264 -18.61 6.72 -7.88
C SER A 264 -18.46 7.97 -7.04
N CYS A 265 -18.32 9.13 -7.67
CA CYS A 265 -18.33 10.40 -6.95
C CYS A 265 -19.63 10.59 -6.17
N GLN A 266 -19.52 10.84 -4.86
CA GLN A 266 -20.62 11.09 -3.93
C GLN A 266 -20.99 12.58 -3.83
N SER A 267 -20.18 13.46 -4.42
CA SER A 267 -20.42 14.90 -4.50
C SER A 267 -20.51 15.40 -5.95
N THR A 268 -20.56 16.72 -6.14
CA THR A 268 -20.56 17.31 -7.48
C THR A 268 -19.16 17.21 -8.09
N PRO A 269 -18.98 16.54 -9.24
CA PRO A 269 -17.69 16.49 -9.91
C PRO A 269 -17.19 17.90 -10.25
N ARG A 270 -15.92 18.16 -10.00
CA ARG A 270 -15.31 19.48 -10.22
C ARG A 270 -13.81 19.36 -10.53
N PRO A 271 -13.16 20.41 -11.05
CA PRO A 271 -11.73 20.35 -11.34
C PRO A 271 -10.88 20.08 -10.09
N CYS A 272 -9.81 19.30 -10.26
CA CYS A 272 -8.84 18.99 -9.22
C CYS A 272 -7.47 19.62 -9.53
N ILE A 273 -6.83 20.15 -8.49
CA ILE A 273 -5.46 20.65 -8.55
C ILE A 273 -4.60 20.03 -7.46
N PHE A 274 -3.41 19.57 -7.86
CA PHE A 274 -2.44 18.90 -7.02
C PHE A 274 -1.22 19.77 -6.80
N PHE A 275 -0.84 19.96 -5.53
CA PHE A 275 0.38 20.65 -5.11
C PHE A 275 1.34 19.66 -4.46
N HIS A 276 2.49 19.46 -5.10
CA HIS A 276 3.56 18.61 -4.58
C HIS A 276 4.25 19.26 -3.37
N GLY A 277 5.00 18.44 -2.63
CA GLY A 277 5.80 18.87 -1.49
C GLY A 277 7.23 19.27 -1.85
N LEU A 278 8.13 19.04 -0.91
CA LEU A 278 9.57 19.28 -1.04
C LEU A 278 10.16 18.49 -2.22
N GLY A 279 11.09 19.10 -2.96
CA GLY A 279 11.98 18.35 -3.86
C GLY A 279 12.01 18.78 -5.33
N SER A 280 11.29 19.83 -5.74
CA SER A 280 11.42 20.40 -7.09
C SER A 280 12.21 21.70 -7.07
N ASP A 281 13.33 21.76 -7.80
CA ASP A 281 14.11 22.98 -8.08
C ASP A 281 13.66 23.68 -9.37
N THR A 282 12.72 23.07 -10.09
CA THR A 282 12.10 23.64 -11.29
C THR A 282 10.73 24.25 -10.98
N GLU A 283 10.26 25.11 -11.86
CA GLU A 283 8.93 25.71 -11.76
C GLU A 283 8.34 25.86 -13.15
N GLU A 284 7.06 25.52 -13.30
CA GLU A 284 6.31 25.74 -14.52
C GLU A 284 5.41 26.96 -14.38
N THR A 285 5.26 27.74 -15.45
CA THR A 285 4.36 28.90 -15.46
C THR A 285 2.89 28.54 -15.70
N THR A 286 2.63 27.29 -16.09
CA THR A 286 1.30 26.79 -16.42
C THR A 286 1.03 25.46 -15.71
N LEU A 287 -0.25 25.14 -15.52
CA LEU A 287 -0.68 23.88 -14.92
C LEU A 287 -0.40 22.70 -15.86
N GLN A 288 0.21 21.67 -15.31
CA GLN A 288 0.54 20.45 -16.04
C GLN A 288 -0.60 19.44 -15.99
N THR A 289 -0.62 18.50 -16.94
CA THR A 289 -1.58 17.38 -16.99
C THR A 289 -0.98 16.05 -16.53
N SER A 290 0.31 16.03 -16.22
CA SER A 290 1.04 14.87 -15.71
C SER A 290 1.99 15.31 -14.61
N SER A 291 2.41 14.36 -13.78
CA SER A 291 3.38 14.57 -12.71
C SER A 291 4.30 13.36 -12.58
N ASP A 292 5.58 13.63 -12.34
CA ASP A 292 6.54 12.61 -11.90
C ASP A 292 6.51 12.43 -10.37
N TYR A 293 5.78 13.29 -9.64
CA TYR A 293 5.76 13.34 -8.17
C TYR A 293 4.60 12.53 -7.58
N PHE A 294 3.42 12.66 -8.19
CA PHE A 294 2.23 11.91 -7.79
C PHE A 294 2.10 10.65 -8.62
N GLY A 295 1.60 9.58 -8.01
CA GLY A 295 1.17 8.40 -8.75
C GLY A 295 0.01 8.69 -9.71
N ASP A 296 -0.17 7.80 -10.68
CA ASP A 296 -1.29 7.92 -11.62
C ASP A 296 -2.61 7.53 -10.94
N ILE A 297 -3.52 8.49 -10.91
CA ILE A 297 -4.87 8.37 -10.35
C ILE A 297 -5.94 8.74 -11.37
N SER A 298 -5.57 8.85 -12.65
CA SER A 298 -6.48 9.34 -13.70
C SER A 298 -7.74 8.48 -13.86
N ASP A 299 -7.61 7.17 -13.64
CA ASP A 299 -8.71 6.20 -13.65
C ASP A 299 -9.37 5.99 -12.27
N SER A 300 -8.95 6.73 -11.24
CA SER A 300 -9.36 6.51 -9.84
C SER A 300 -9.73 7.80 -9.10
N ALA A 301 -10.22 8.79 -9.85
CA ALA A 301 -10.60 10.10 -9.33
C ALA A 301 -11.97 10.55 -9.87
N PRO A 302 -13.07 9.83 -9.57
CA PRO A 302 -14.38 10.05 -10.19
C PRO A 302 -14.97 11.44 -9.93
N CYS A 303 -14.54 12.11 -8.85
CA CYS A 303 -14.95 13.48 -8.54
C CYS A 303 -14.16 14.56 -9.29
N CYS A 304 -13.08 14.20 -9.98
CA CYS A 304 -12.26 15.13 -10.74
C CYS A 304 -12.75 15.23 -12.18
N THR A 305 -13.33 16.37 -12.58
CA THR A 305 -13.65 16.61 -14.02
C THR A 305 -12.40 16.84 -14.85
N SER A 306 -11.30 17.25 -14.20
CA SER A 306 -9.98 17.37 -14.78
C SER A 306 -8.93 17.32 -13.67
N ILE A 307 -7.77 16.72 -13.92
CA ILE A 307 -6.65 16.70 -12.99
C ILE A 307 -5.55 17.62 -13.50
N LYS A 308 -5.07 18.51 -12.63
CA LYS A 308 -3.98 19.45 -12.91
C LYS A 308 -2.93 19.40 -11.83
N TYR A 309 -1.68 19.58 -12.21
CA TYR A 309 -0.54 19.62 -11.30
C TYR A 309 0.14 20.98 -11.36
N ALA A 310 0.38 21.59 -10.21
CA ALA A 310 1.22 22.77 -10.09
C ALA A 310 2.66 22.33 -9.79
N ILE A 311 3.60 22.69 -10.66
CA ILE A 311 5.04 22.48 -10.45
C ILE A 311 5.65 23.80 -9.98
N LEU A 312 6.06 23.85 -8.71
CA LEU A 312 6.60 25.03 -8.05
C LEU A 312 8.02 24.74 -7.56
N ASN A 313 8.89 25.75 -7.51
CA ASN A 313 10.20 25.55 -6.91
C ASN A 313 10.06 25.46 -5.39
N THR A 314 10.09 24.22 -4.89
CA THR A 314 9.99 23.82 -3.49
C THR A 314 11.31 23.34 -2.92
N VAL A 315 12.44 23.70 -3.52
CA VAL A 315 13.80 23.50 -2.99
C VAL A 315 14.36 24.81 -2.49
N ASP A 316 14.26 25.87 -3.29
CA ASP A 316 14.86 27.17 -3.00
C ASP A 316 13.94 28.07 -2.16
N ASN A 317 12.64 27.77 -2.11
CA ASN A 317 11.64 28.60 -1.45
C ASN A 317 11.04 27.89 -0.23
N ALA A 318 11.07 28.59 0.91
CA ALA A 318 10.38 28.18 2.12
C ALA A 318 8.86 28.16 1.92
N TRP A 319 8.13 27.27 2.60
CA TRP A 319 6.65 27.28 2.56
C TRP A 319 6.05 28.57 3.13
N THR A 320 6.82 29.29 3.95
CA THR A 320 6.49 30.61 4.50
C THR A 320 6.72 31.76 3.51
N ASP A 321 7.35 31.51 2.36
CA ASP A 321 7.63 32.55 1.37
C ASP A 321 6.33 33.12 0.76
N ALA A 322 6.22 34.44 0.82
CA ALA A 322 5.05 35.18 0.36
C ALA A 322 4.79 35.01 -1.15
N THR A 323 5.85 34.89 -1.95
CA THR A 323 5.75 34.75 -3.40
C THR A 323 5.29 33.34 -3.76
N LEU A 324 5.87 32.31 -3.12
CA LEU A 324 5.45 30.92 -3.28
C LEU A 324 3.97 30.73 -2.90
N GLN A 325 3.54 31.27 -1.76
CA GLN A 325 2.14 31.24 -1.34
C GLN A 325 1.21 31.95 -2.34
N GLN A 326 1.64 33.08 -2.90
CA GLN A 326 0.87 33.77 -3.94
C GLN A 326 0.74 32.92 -5.20
N LYS A 327 1.79 32.19 -5.61
CA LYS A 327 1.76 31.28 -6.76
C LYS A 327 0.78 30.11 -6.53
N VAL A 328 0.77 29.53 -5.32
CA VAL A 328 -0.22 28.50 -4.94
C VAL A 328 -1.65 29.01 -5.15
N CYS A 329 -1.96 30.20 -4.61
CA CYS A 329 -3.27 30.81 -4.79
C CYS A 329 -3.59 31.11 -6.26
N ASN A 330 -2.64 31.65 -7.02
CA ASN A 330 -2.86 31.97 -8.43
C ASN A 330 -3.20 30.71 -9.24
N PHE A 331 -2.50 29.61 -8.99
CA PHE A 331 -2.79 28.34 -9.64
C PHE A 331 -4.16 27.82 -9.21
N ALA A 332 -4.48 27.77 -7.92
CA ALA A 332 -5.77 27.28 -7.44
C ALA A 332 -6.95 28.10 -7.96
N LEU A 333 -6.81 29.44 -8.05
CA LEU A 333 -7.81 30.34 -8.64
C LEU A 333 -8.00 30.13 -10.14
N SER A 334 -6.97 29.65 -10.86
CA SER A 334 -7.02 29.51 -12.33
C SER A 334 -7.76 28.25 -12.81
N VAL A 335 -7.97 27.28 -11.92
CA VAL A 335 -8.46 25.94 -12.29
C VAL A 335 -9.95 25.94 -12.59
N SER A 336 -10.75 26.60 -11.75
CA SER A 336 -12.20 26.66 -11.89
C SER A 336 -12.64 28.02 -12.41
N SER A 337 -13.45 28.01 -13.48
CA SER A 337 -14.02 29.22 -14.07
C SER A 337 -14.96 30.00 -13.15
N THR A 338 -15.45 29.38 -12.07
CA THR A 338 -16.32 30.02 -11.08
C THR A 338 -15.54 30.73 -9.97
N SER A 339 -14.22 30.52 -9.90
CA SER A 339 -13.34 31.23 -8.97
C SER A 339 -13.29 32.74 -9.29
N SER A 340 -13.02 33.56 -8.28
CA SER A 340 -12.94 35.02 -8.41
C SER A 340 -11.56 35.54 -8.06
N SER A 341 -10.80 35.93 -9.08
CA SER A 341 -9.48 36.54 -8.89
C SER A 341 -9.55 37.88 -8.14
N SER A 342 -10.60 38.68 -8.36
CA SER A 342 -10.78 39.96 -7.66
C SER A 342 -11.09 39.78 -6.17
N ALA A 343 -11.91 38.79 -5.82
CA ALA A 343 -12.20 38.45 -4.43
C ALA A 343 -11.15 37.50 -3.82
N LYS A 344 -10.19 37.04 -4.60
CA LYS A 344 -9.20 36.00 -4.24
C LYS A 344 -9.87 34.75 -3.65
N SER A 345 -10.98 34.34 -4.23
CA SER A 345 -11.85 33.29 -3.70
C SER A 345 -11.87 32.09 -4.65
N ILE A 346 -11.40 30.94 -4.16
CA ILE A 346 -11.35 29.67 -4.88
C ILE A 346 -12.69 28.96 -4.70
N LYS A 347 -13.35 28.61 -5.81
CA LYS A 347 -14.67 27.98 -5.84
C LYS A 347 -14.66 26.74 -6.72
N ASP A 348 -15.50 25.77 -6.37
CA ASP A 348 -15.76 24.56 -7.16
C ASP A 348 -14.46 23.84 -7.57
N THR A 349 -13.54 23.67 -6.62
CA THR A 349 -12.22 23.04 -6.86
C THR A 349 -11.93 22.01 -5.77
N ILE A 350 -11.40 20.85 -6.13
CA ILE A 350 -10.78 19.93 -5.17
C ILE A 350 -9.28 20.23 -5.16
N ILE A 351 -8.79 20.73 -4.02
CA ILE A 351 -7.38 21.04 -3.82
C ILE A 351 -6.76 19.84 -3.11
N VAL A 352 -5.75 19.23 -3.73
CA VAL A 352 -5.00 18.11 -3.16
C VAL A 352 -3.58 18.57 -2.88
N THR A 353 -3.11 18.37 -1.65
CA THR A 353 -1.78 18.80 -1.24
C THR A 353 -1.03 17.65 -0.61
N HIS A 354 0.23 17.44 -0.99
CA HIS A 354 1.10 16.47 -0.34
C HIS A 354 2.27 17.14 0.38
N SER A 355 2.62 16.63 1.56
CA SER A 355 3.82 17.03 2.30
C SER A 355 3.87 18.57 2.48
N MET A 356 5.01 19.22 2.16
CA MET A 356 5.16 20.68 2.22
C MET A 356 4.08 21.45 1.44
N GLY A 357 3.46 20.87 0.42
CA GLY A 357 2.34 21.48 -0.32
C GLY A 357 1.16 21.83 0.59
N GLY A 358 0.92 21.04 1.64
CA GLY A 358 -0.13 21.32 2.62
C GLY A 358 0.17 22.57 3.45
N LEU A 359 1.42 22.73 3.90
CA LEU A 359 1.87 23.95 4.58
C LEU A 359 1.83 25.17 3.66
N MET A 360 2.18 25.01 2.37
CA MET A 360 2.11 26.10 1.40
C MET A 360 0.67 26.59 1.23
N MET A 361 -0.31 25.68 1.12
CA MET A 361 -1.72 26.03 1.05
C MET A 361 -2.22 26.65 2.36
N ALA A 362 -1.88 26.06 3.51
CA ALA A 362 -2.24 26.55 4.83
C ALA A 362 -1.72 27.98 5.06
N GLY A 363 -0.44 28.23 4.75
CA GLY A 363 0.20 29.53 4.86
C GLY A 363 -0.42 30.56 3.92
N ALA A 364 -0.75 30.17 2.69
CA ALA A 364 -1.39 31.06 1.73
C ALA A 364 -2.78 31.53 2.19
N LEU A 365 -3.58 30.62 2.76
CA LEU A 365 -4.87 30.93 3.36
C LEU A 365 -4.73 31.76 4.64
N ALA A 366 -3.84 31.37 5.56
CA ALA A 366 -3.59 32.08 6.81
C ALA A 366 -3.15 33.54 6.58
N ASN A 367 -2.36 33.78 5.53
CA ASN A 367 -1.86 35.10 5.16
C ASN A 367 -2.80 35.87 4.20
N GLY A 368 -4.01 35.37 3.94
CA GLY A 368 -5.02 36.05 3.12
C GLY A 368 -4.59 36.24 1.65
N ARG A 369 -3.72 35.36 1.13
CA ARG A 369 -3.35 35.34 -0.29
C ARG A 369 -4.52 34.90 -1.17
N CYS A 370 -5.34 33.99 -0.63
CA CYS A 370 -6.64 33.59 -1.17
C CYS A 370 -7.52 33.03 -0.04
N SER A 371 -8.75 32.68 -0.38
CA SER A 371 -9.75 32.05 0.52
C SER A 371 -10.44 30.89 -0.19
N LEU A 372 -10.93 29.92 0.58
CA LEU A 372 -11.78 28.85 0.06
C LEU A 372 -13.25 29.27 0.21
N ALA A 373 -14.04 29.11 -0.85
CA ALA A 373 -15.47 29.35 -0.84
C ALA A 373 -16.26 28.06 -1.10
N SER A 374 -17.59 28.17 -1.16
CA SER A 374 -18.50 27.05 -1.38
C SER A 374 -18.11 26.20 -2.59
N GLY A 375 -18.29 24.88 -2.46
CA GLY A 375 -17.95 23.95 -3.53
C GLY A 375 -16.46 23.61 -3.59
N THR A 376 -15.63 24.11 -2.68
CA THR A 376 -14.21 23.77 -2.61
C THR A 376 -13.95 22.76 -1.50
N SER A 377 -13.16 21.73 -1.80
CA SER A 377 -12.67 20.75 -0.82
C SER A 377 -11.14 20.81 -0.76
N TRP A 378 -10.57 20.63 0.42
CA TRP A 378 -9.12 20.50 0.61
C TRP A 378 -8.79 19.13 1.18
N VAL A 379 -8.12 18.32 0.35
CA VAL A 379 -7.62 16.98 0.67
C VAL A 379 -6.12 17.06 0.95
N SER A 380 -5.70 16.67 2.15
CA SER A 380 -4.31 16.75 2.59
C SER A 380 -3.67 15.36 2.73
N LEU A 381 -2.43 15.22 2.28
CA LEU A 381 -1.68 13.96 2.26
C LEU A 381 -0.34 14.18 2.98
N SER A 382 -0.14 13.56 4.14
CA SER A 382 1.13 13.61 4.91
C SER A 382 1.71 15.02 5.12
N ALA A 383 0.89 16.04 5.36
CA ALA A 383 1.37 17.42 5.47
C ALA A 383 1.99 17.69 6.85
N PRO A 384 3.26 18.13 6.97
CA PRO A 384 3.93 18.31 8.26
C PRO A 384 3.49 19.61 8.97
N MET A 385 2.28 19.65 9.53
CA MET A 385 1.69 20.87 10.10
C MET A 385 2.39 21.38 11.37
N THR A 386 3.30 20.60 11.95
CA THR A 386 4.24 21.03 13.02
C THR A 386 5.70 20.79 12.62
N GLY A 387 6.00 20.72 11.32
CA GLY A 387 7.32 20.40 10.80
C GLY A 387 7.67 18.90 10.83
N SER A 388 8.93 18.59 10.56
CA SER A 388 9.42 17.22 10.40
C SER A 388 10.78 17.05 11.06
N MET A 389 10.97 16.00 11.87
CA MET A 389 12.29 15.67 12.42
C MET A 389 13.29 15.28 11.32
N GLY A 390 12.83 14.93 10.11
CA GLY A 390 13.70 14.77 8.96
C GLY A 390 14.45 16.06 8.61
N ALA A 391 13.81 17.22 8.71
CA ALA A 391 14.48 18.51 8.48
C ALA A 391 15.55 18.79 9.54
N ASP A 392 15.25 18.54 10.82
CA ASP A 392 16.20 18.68 11.93
C ASP A 392 17.37 17.69 11.82
N TYR A 393 17.09 16.44 11.41
CA TYR A 393 18.13 15.43 11.18
C TYR A 393 19.10 15.86 10.09
N LEU A 394 18.61 16.34 8.93
CA LEU A 394 19.47 16.82 7.85
C LEU A 394 20.32 18.01 8.30
N GLN A 395 19.72 18.99 8.99
CA GLN A 395 20.46 20.16 9.50
C GLN A 395 21.56 19.77 10.49
N ASN A 396 21.28 18.85 11.42
CA ASN A 396 22.28 18.28 12.33
C ASN A 396 23.42 17.57 11.57
N ALA A 397 23.08 16.80 10.53
CA ALA A 397 24.09 16.10 9.74
C ALA A 397 24.96 17.10 8.96
N CYS A 398 24.36 18.16 8.38
CA CYS A 398 25.10 19.21 7.67
C CYS A 398 25.98 20.07 8.59
N SER A 399 25.66 20.21 9.88
CA SER A 399 26.54 20.86 10.87
C SER A 399 27.66 19.95 11.38
N GLY A 400 27.73 18.70 10.93
CA GLY A 400 28.70 17.70 11.39
C GLY A 400 28.36 17.08 12.76
N SER A 401 27.11 17.22 13.21
CA SER A 401 26.66 16.79 14.53
C SER A 401 26.08 15.38 14.55
N ASN A 402 25.79 14.78 13.39
CA ASN A 402 25.26 13.42 13.23
C ASN A 402 25.92 12.66 12.06
N VAL A 403 25.78 11.33 12.05
CA VAL A 403 26.18 10.49 10.91
C VAL A 403 25.31 10.83 9.71
N PHE A 404 25.93 11.29 8.62
CA PHE A 404 25.25 11.58 7.36
C PHE A 404 25.08 10.29 6.54
N LEU A 405 23.87 9.72 6.56
CA LEU A 405 23.52 8.61 5.69
C LEU A 405 22.99 9.13 4.35
N GLN A 406 23.78 9.00 3.29
CA GLN A 406 23.43 9.49 1.95
C GLN A 406 22.05 9.00 1.46
N ALA A 407 21.69 7.75 1.79
CA ALA A 407 20.39 7.17 1.42
C ALA A 407 19.21 7.95 2.03
N VAL A 408 19.31 8.35 3.30
CA VAL A 408 18.29 9.14 3.98
C VAL A 408 18.35 10.60 3.52
N ALA A 409 19.55 11.15 3.31
CA ALA A 409 19.71 12.49 2.75
C ALA A 409 18.99 12.63 1.40
N ASN A 410 19.07 11.64 0.51
CA ASN A 410 18.37 11.71 -0.77
C ASN A 410 16.83 11.85 -0.64
N LEU A 411 16.22 11.50 0.51
CA LEU A 411 14.80 11.69 0.77
C LEU A 411 14.45 13.11 1.25
N ILE A 412 15.26 13.65 2.14
CA ILE A 412 14.98 14.90 2.88
C ILE A 412 15.77 16.11 2.36
N GLY A 413 16.78 15.91 1.50
CA GLY A 413 17.60 16.96 0.89
C GLY A 413 19.11 16.74 1.04
N GLN A 414 19.90 17.57 0.35
CA GLN A 414 21.36 17.53 0.39
C GLN A 414 21.93 18.62 1.30
N CYS A 415 23.21 18.49 1.68
CA CYS A 415 23.93 19.54 2.38
C CYS A 415 24.54 20.57 1.42
N PRO A 416 24.52 21.88 1.76
CA PRO A 416 23.83 22.47 2.92
C PRO A 416 22.31 22.38 2.77
N ALA A 417 21.60 22.24 3.91
CA ALA A 417 20.14 22.21 3.92
C ALA A 417 19.59 23.45 3.19
N ASN A 418 18.73 23.21 2.20
CA ASN A 418 18.11 24.28 1.41
C ASN A 418 17.03 25.03 2.22
N ASN A 419 16.58 26.16 1.69
CA ASN A 419 15.61 27.02 2.38
C ASN A 419 14.29 26.32 2.68
N ALA A 420 13.83 25.43 1.79
CA ALA A 420 12.62 24.66 2.00
C ALA A 420 12.76 23.71 3.21
N VAL A 421 13.86 22.96 3.28
CA VAL A 421 14.18 22.09 4.43
C VAL A 421 14.28 22.89 5.72
N VAL A 422 15.02 24.00 5.73
CA VAL A 422 15.16 24.85 6.92
C VAL A 422 13.79 25.36 7.40
N SER A 423 12.86 25.63 6.48
CA SER A 423 11.50 26.02 6.84
C SER A 423 10.63 24.88 7.36
N LEU A 424 11.06 23.63 7.24
CA LEU A 424 10.35 22.44 7.72
C LEU A 424 10.85 21.94 9.08
N SER A 425 11.77 22.67 9.74
CA SER A 425 12.21 22.34 11.10
C SER A 425 11.01 22.12 12.02
N TYR A 426 11.11 21.12 12.88
CA TYR A 426 10.03 20.71 13.77
C TYR A 426 9.70 21.82 14.79
N GLU A 427 8.42 22.07 15.03
CA GLU A 427 7.94 23.14 15.91
C GLU A 427 8.53 22.99 17.31
N ASP A 428 8.99 24.11 17.88
CA ASP A 428 9.67 24.18 19.19
C ASP A 428 11.01 23.43 19.33
N GLU A 429 11.56 22.86 18.25
CA GLU A 429 12.90 22.26 18.25
C GLU A 429 14.04 23.25 17.98
N SER A 430 15.28 22.77 18.13
CA SER A 430 16.49 23.60 18.09
C SER A 430 16.72 24.36 16.78
N TYR A 431 16.23 23.84 15.66
CA TYR A 431 16.34 24.49 14.35
C TYR A 431 15.11 25.34 14.00
N SER A 432 14.08 25.34 14.85
CA SER A 432 12.94 26.22 14.65
C SER A 432 13.19 27.61 15.25
N THR A 433 12.42 28.58 14.77
CA THR A 433 12.43 29.96 15.26
C THR A 433 11.06 30.34 15.76
N SER A 434 10.97 31.35 16.63
CA SER A 434 9.66 31.85 17.09
C SER A 434 8.77 32.33 15.94
N ALA A 435 9.36 32.83 14.84
CA ALA A 435 8.62 33.20 13.65
C ALA A 435 8.05 31.98 12.91
N LEU A 436 8.83 30.89 12.84
CA LEU A 436 8.38 29.64 12.23
C LEU A 436 7.29 28.97 13.08
N ASN A 437 7.44 28.91 14.41
CA ASN A 437 6.39 28.40 15.31
C ASN A 437 5.09 29.22 15.19
N ALA A 438 5.19 30.56 15.11
CA ALA A 438 4.02 31.39 14.87
C ALA A 438 3.36 31.09 13.51
N ALA A 439 4.15 30.80 12.47
CA ALA A 439 3.62 30.39 11.17
C ALA A 439 2.92 29.03 11.24
N TYR A 440 3.49 28.03 11.94
CA TYR A 440 2.84 26.73 12.16
C TYR A 440 1.53 26.89 12.92
N THR A 441 1.51 27.67 14.00
CA THR A 441 0.28 27.96 14.76
C THR A 441 -0.84 28.50 13.85
N ALA A 442 -0.51 29.44 12.95
CA ALA A 442 -1.47 30.01 12.01
C ALA A 442 -1.90 29.01 10.91
N ALA A 443 -0.94 28.22 10.39
CA ALA A 443 -1.19 27.16 9.41
C ALA A 443 -2.11 26.08 9.98
N GLN A 444 -1.85 25.59 11.18
CA GLN A 444 -2.66 24.59 11.87
C GLN A 444 -4.09 25.09 12.16
N ALA A 445 -4.24 26.35 12.60
CA ALA A 445 -5.57 26.94 12.81
C ALA A 445 -6.38 26.98 11.50
N THR A 446 -5.72 27.31 10.40
CA THR A 446 -6.31 27.28 9.06
C THR A 446 -6.63 25.86 8.61
N PHE A 447 -5.69 24.93 8.77
CA PHE A 447 -5.84 23.53 8.44
C PHE A 447 -7.08 22.94 9.11
N ARG A 448 -7.20 23.06 10.44
CA ARG A 448 -8.37 22.59 11.20
C ARG A 448 -9.69 23.22 10.79
N SER A 449 -9.66 24.43 10.22
CA SER A 449 -10.86 25.16 9.81
C SER A 449 -11.35 24.80 8.41
N TYR A 450 -10.45 24.35 7.53
CA TYR A 450 -10.72 24.24 6.09
C TYR A 450 -10.41 22.87 5.48
N VAL A 451 -9.60 22.03 6.12
CA VAL A 451 -9.32 20.69 5.60
C VAL A 451 -10.62 19.88 5.58
N THR A 452 -10.91 19.29 4.43
CA THR A 452 -12.08 18.43 4.23
C THR A 452 -11.74 16.99 4.60
N ALA A 453 -10.54 16.54 4.23
CA ALA A 453 -10.09 15.17 4.45
C ALA A 453 -8.57 15.15 4.60
N ALA A 454 -8.05 14.22 5.39
CA ALA A 454 -6.61 14.08 5.56
C ALA A 454 -6.19 12.62 5.63
N MET A 455 -5.15 12.27 4.87
CA MET A 455 -4.43 11.03 4.99
C MET A 455 -3.13 11.27 5.76
N CYS A 456 -2.94 10.52 6.84
CA CYS A 456 -1.73 10.51 7.64
C CYS A 456 -1.24 9.07 7.82
N SER A 457 0.00 8.87 8.27
CA SER A 457 0.48 7.53 8.59
C SER A 457 1.05 7.47 10.00
N ASP A 458 0.77 6.36 10.68
CA ASP A 458 1.36 6.00 11.96
C ASP A 458 2.46 4.94 11.82
N ASN A 459 2.76 4.52 10.60
CA ASN A 459 3.82 3.56 10.33
C ASN A 459 4.42 3.78 8.92
N TYR A 460 5.73 3.69 8.84
CA TYR A 460 6.55 3.86 7.63
C TYR A 460 6.78 2.57 6.85
N SER A 461 6.01 1.52 7.16
CA SER A 461 6.11 0.22 6.52
C SER A 461 5.87 0.31 5.02
N GLY A 462 4.92 1.14 4.59
CA GLY A 462 4.68 1.43 3.19
C GLY A 462 4.15 0.25 2.38
N LEU A 463 3.80 0.59 1.14
CA LEU A 463 3.62 -0.36 0.09
C LEU A 463 4.97 -0.97 -0.26
N LEU A 464 4.87 -2.21 -0.68
CA LEU A 464 5.93 -2.94 -1.31
C LEU A 464 6.35 -2.19 -2.57
N SER A 465 7.51 -1.53 -2.50
CA SER A 465 8.04 -0.70 -3.60
C SER A 465 9.52 -0.39 -3.40
N ILE A 466 10.18 0.13 -4.45
CA ILE A 466 11.59 0.55 -4.40
C ILE A 466 11.91 1.61 -3.31
N TYR A 467 10.89 2.29 -2.80
CA TYR A 467 11.03 3.35 -1.82
C TYR A 467 11.01 2.82 -0.38
N GLN A 468 10.41 1.64 -0.18
CA GLN A 468 10.09 1.10 1.12
C GLN A 468 11.32 0.95 2.03
N ALA A 469 12.42 0.42 1.49
CA ALA A 469 13.66 0.21 2.25
C ALA A 469 14.26 1.54 2.75
N VAL A 470 14.22 2.59 1.91
CA VAL A 470 14.79 3.90 2.25
C VAL A 470 13.95 4.59 3.31
N TYR A 471 12.61 4.50 3.22
CA TYR A 471 11.72 5.05 4.25
C TYR A 471 11.77 4.29 5.57
N LYS A 472 11.98 2.97 5.55
CA LYS A 472 12.25 2.18 6.77
C LYS A 472 13.55 2.58 7.43
N LEU A 473 14.61 2.79 6.64
CA LEU A 473 15.86 3.32 7.14
C LEU A 473 15.64 4.71 7.76
N ALA A 474 14.93 5.60 7.07
CA ALA A 474 14.62 6.94 7.56
C ALA A 474 13.84 6.91 8.89
N GLY A 475 12.75 6.15 8.95
CA GLY A 475 11.93 5.96 10.16
C GLY A 475 12.70 5.36 11.34
N SER A 476 13.80 4.65 11.08
CA SER A 476 14.66 4.08 12.12
C SER A 476 15.80 5.01 12.58
N VAL A 477 16.36 5.85 11.70
CA VAL A 477 17.56 6.64 12.01
C VAL A 477 17.27 8.11 12.33
N ILE A 478 16.16 8.65 11.80
CA ILE A 478 15.69 9.98 12.14
C ILE A 478 15.17 9.93 13.59
N PRO A 479 15.58 10.86 14.46
CA PRO A 479 15.14 10.90 15.85
C PRO A 479 13.71 11.44 15.96
N HIS A 480 12.74 10.69 15.45
CA HIS A 480 11.33 11.05 15.46
C HIS A 480 10.80 11.25 16.89
N LYS A 481 9.78 12.11 17.03
CA LYS A 481 9.11 12.35 18.32
C LYS A 481 8.27 11.15 18.81
N SER A 482 7.93 10.25 17.90
CA SER A 482 7.15 9.04 18.17
C SER A 482 7.57 7.94 17.18
N SER A 483 7.31 6.68 17.55
CA SER A 483 7.34 5.57 16.59
C SER A 483 6.27 5.70 15.51
N GLU A 484 5.25 6.52 15.73
CA GLU A 484 4.18 6.80 14.78
C GLU A 484 4.57 7.86 13.75
N ASN A 485 5.05 7.43 12.59
CA ASN A 485 5.47 8.31 11.50
C ASN A 485 5.47 7.59 10.14
N ASP A 486 5.46 8.35 9.05
CA ASP A 486 5.53 7.85 7.67
C ASP A 486 6.98 7.71 7.14
N GLY A 487 7.97 7.84 8.02
CA GLY A 487 9.41 7.75 7.75
C GLY A 487 10.06 9.12 7.63
N ILE A 488 9.27 10.19 7.50
CA ILE A 488 9.76 11.58 7.49
C ILE A 488 8.90 12.47 8.40
N VAL A 489 7.57 12.29 8.38
CA VAL A 489 6.60 13.11 9.10
C VAL A 489 5.91 12.29 10.17
N GLU A 490 5.92 12.81 11.39
CA GLU A 490 5.21 12.25 12.53
C GLU A 490 3.69 12.33 12.33
N TYR A 491 2.96 11.30 12.78
CA TYR A 491 1.50 11.26 12.70
C TYR A 491 0.84 12.50 13.33
N GLN A 492 1.31 12.90 14.51
CA GLN A 492 0.82 14.10 15.20
C GLN A 492 1.07 15.39 14.41
N SER A 493 2.21 15.50 13.73
CA SER A 493 2.50 16.62 12.84
C SER A 493 1.54 16.62 11.66
N CYS A 494 1.27 15.46 11.07
CA CYS A 494 0.29 15.33 10.00
C CYS A 494 -1.13 15.71 10.41
N ALA A 495 -1.56 15.30 11.61
CA ALA A 495 -2.90 15.59 12.11
C ALA A 495 -3.15 17.10 12.30
N GLY A 496 -2.11 17.93 12.42
CA GLY A 496 -2.23 19.40 12.50
C GLY A 496 -3.12 19.89 13.65
N GLY A 497 -3.15 19.13 14.74
CA GLY A 497 -4.00 19.38 15.91
C GLY A 497 -5.47 18.96 15.75
N LEU A 498 -5.83 18.22 14.70
CA LEU A 498 -7.06 17.42 14.69
C LEU A 498 -6.93 16.31 15.74
N ALA A 499 -8.04 15.98 16.41
CA ALA A 499 -8.04 14.88 17.36
C ALA A 499 -7.79 13.55 16.62
N THR A 500 -6.82 12.76 17.09
CA THR A 500 -6.50 11.45 16.50
C THR A 500 -7.69 10.48 16.55
N SER A 501 -8.63 10.67 17.47
CA SER A 501 -9.89 9.91 17.52
C SER A 501 -10.82 10.15 16.33
N LYS A 502 -10.53 11.13 15.47
CA LYS A 502 -11.25 11.33 14.21
C LYS A 502 -10.74 10.42 13.09
N PHE A 503 -9.51 9.91 13.24
CA PHE A 503 -8.88 9.11 12.20
C PHE A 503 -9.25 7.64 12.38
N GLY A 504 -9.64 7.00 11.29
CA GLY A 504 -9.82 5.55 11.20
C GLY A 504 -8.83 4.94 10.21
N ASP A 505 -8.66 3.62 10.29
CA ASP A 505 -7.69 2.85 9.53
C ASP A 505 -8.29 2.20 8.27
N SER A 506 -9.48 2.62 7.85
CA SER A 506 -10.13 2.20 6.61
C SER A 506 -10.03 3.27 5.52
N TYR A 507 -9.95 2.82 4.26
CA TYR A 507 -10.05 3.71 3.09
C TYR A 507 -11.42 4.41 2.98
N ASP A 508 -12.41 4.02 3.78
CA ASP A 508 -13.72 4.69 3.87
C ASP A 508 -13.72 5.88 4.86
N ASP A 509 -12.66 6.05 5.67
CA ASP A 509 -12.59 7.12 6.66
C ASP A 509 -12.13 8.45 6.03
N GLU A 510 -12.90 9.52 6.23
CA GLU A 510 -12.54 10.88 5.73
C GLU A 510 -11.18 11.36 6.27
N PHE A 511 -10.90 11.01 7.52
CA PHE A 511 -9.58 11.17 8.14
C PHE A 511 -8.97 9.78 8.25
N TYR A 512 -8.00 9.49 7.41
CA TYR A 512 -7.48 8.15 7.19
C TYR A 512 -6.06 8.04 7.76
N VAL A 513 -5.89 7.19 8.76
CA VAL A 513 -4.57 6.82 9.29
C VAL A 513 -4.11 5.52 8.65
N THR A 514 -2.89 5.53 8.14
CA THR A 514 -2.39 4.49 7.24
C THR A 514 -1.07 3.90 7.73
N GLY A 515 -0.73 2.71 7.21
CA GLY A 515 0.61 2.14 7.33
C GLY A 515 1.54 2.49 6.17
N LEU A 516 1.32 3.63 5.50
CA LEU A 516 2.04 4.04 4.29
C LEU A 516 3.30 4.85 4.62
N ASN A 517 4.36 4.67 3.85
CA ASN A 517 5.48 5.62 3.92
C ASN A 517 5.12 6.94 3.20
N HIS A 518 5.94 7.97 3.42
CA HIS A 518 5.70 9.31 2.90
C HIS A 518 5.58 9.39 1.36
N ALA A 519 6.19 8.48 0.61
CA ALA A 519 6.04 8.45 -0.86
C ALA A 519 4.70 7.82 -1.27
N ASP A 520 4.26 6.77 -0.57
CA ASP A 520 3.05 6.06 -0.92
C ASP A 520 1.79 6.88 -0.67
N THR A 521 1.80 7.82 0.28
CA THR A 521 0.70 8.76 0.49
C THR A 521 0.55 9.76 -0.67
N ALA A 522 1.55 9.89 -1.54
CA ALA A 522 1.45 10.59 -2.83
C ALA A 522 0.96 9.69 -3.98
N PHE A 523 0.37 8.54 -3.67
CA PHE A 523 -0.19 7.56 -4.61
C PHE A 523 0.84 6.82 -5.47
N LEU A 524 2.15 7.03 -5.25
CA LEU A 524 3.22 6.61 -6.16
C LEU A 524 3.20 5.11 -6.50
N ASN A 525 2.82 4.26 -5.55
CA ASN A 525 2.86 2.80 -5.70
C ASN A 525 1.47 2.15 -5.68
N GLY A 526 0.40 2.93 -5.82
CA GLY A 526 -0.96 2.41 -5.92
C GLY A 526 -1.56 1.99 -4.58
N ASP A 527 -2.17 0.80 -4.53
CA ASP A 527 -2.89 0.25 -3.36
C ASP A 527 -2.31 -1.10 -2.96
N ALA A 528 -2.33 -1.42 -1.66
CA ALA A 528 -2.04 -2.77 -1.20
C ALA A 528 -3.10 -3.78 -1.67
N LEU A 529 -2.66 -5.02 -1.91
CA LEU A 529 -3.54 -6.11 -2.33
C LEU A 529 -4.63 -6.41 -1.30
N ILE A 530 -4.28 -6.42 -0.01
CA ILE A 530 -5.19 -6.93 1.03
C ILE A 530 -5.27 -6.04 2.29
N VAL A 531 -4.31 -5.16 2.53
CA VAL A 531 -4.29 -4.33 3.75
C VAL A 531 -5.10 -3.06 3.50
N ASP A 532 -6.26 -2.94 4.14
CA ASP A 532 -7.16 -1.80 3.91
C ASP A 532 -6.53 -0.47 4.31
N SER A 533 -5.74 -0.45 5.40
CA SER A 533 -4.95 0.70 5.87
C SER A 533 -3.77 1.09 4.98
N GLN A 534 -3.65 0.48 3.80
CA GLN A 534 -2.64 0.79 2.79
C GLN A 534 -3.24 0.94 1.38
N LYS A 535 -4.47 1.46 1.27
CA LYS A 535 -5.14 1.74 -0.03
C LYS A 535 -5.34 3.24 -0.31
N PRO A 536 -4.28 4.02 -0.55
CA PRO A 536 -4.39 5.47 -0.71
C PRO A 536 -5.17 5.88 -1.97
N VAL A 537 -5.05 5.14 -3.08
CA VAL A 537 -5.76 5.45 -4.33
C VAL A 537 -7.23 5.13 -4.18
N LYS A 538 -7.58 4.01 -3.57
CA LYS A 538 -8.98 3.68 -3.26
C LYS A 538 -9.62 4.71 -2.32
N TRP A 539 -8.90 5.12 -1.28
CA TRP A 539 -9.35 6.18 -0.39
C TRP A 539 -9.73 7.43 -1.17
N PHE A 540 -8.83 7.93 -2.04
CA PHE A 540 -9.11 9.13 -2.83
C PHE A 540 -10.27 8.93 -3.82
N GLU A 541 -10.40 7.75 -4.42
CA GLU A 541 -11.50 7.42 -5.34
C GLU A 541 -12.87 7.46 -4.65
N CYS A 542 -12.94 6.98 -3.41
CA CYS A 542 -14.18 6.80 -2.65
C CYS A 542 -14.52 7.98 -1.73
N LEU A 543 -13.59 8.92 -1.52
CA LEU A 543 -13.64 9.97 -0.51
C LEU A 543 -14.80 10.96 -0.66
N LEU A 544 -15.02 11.45 -1.89
CA LEU A 544 -15.84 12.64 -2.16
C LEU A 544 -17.09 12.35 -2.95
#